data_AF-A0A6C0D6J3-F1
#
_entry.id   AF-A0A6C0D6J3-F1
#
_cell.length_a   1.000
_cell.length_b   1.000
_cell.length_c   1.000
_cell.angle_alpha   90.00
_cell.angle_beta   90.00
_cell.angle_gamma   90.00
#
_symmetry.space_group_name_H-M   'P 1'
#
loop_
_entity.id
_entity.type
_entity.pdbx_description
1 polymer ?
#
loop_
_entity_poly.entity_id
_entity_poly.type
_entity_poly.pdbx_seq_one_letter_code
_entity_poly.pdbx_strand_id
1 'polypeptide(L)' 'MENTDSVVRSIVNKFLQRSSFGKQKYGTDLDRKDLSTFDWINHAQEELMDAILYLEKLKQETQNKST' A
#
# COMPACT_ATOMS: atom_id res chain seq x y z
N MET A 1 20.47 8.97 2.66
CA MET A 1 19.77 8.07 3.62
C MET A 1 20.62 7.70 4.84
N GLU A 2 21.83 8.25 5.01
CA GLU A 2 22.79 7.73 6.00
C GLU A 2 22.46 8.08 7.47
N ASN A 3 21.51 8.97 7.76
CA ASN A 3 21.23 9.44 9.13
C ASN A 3 19.84 9.06 9.69
N THR A 4 19.15 8.07 9.12
CA THR A 4 17.88 7.55 9.68
C THR A 4 18.05 6.15 10.26
N ASP A 5 17.23 5.77 11.24
CA ASP A 5 17.28 4.47 11.91
C ASP A 5 16.86 3.30 11.00
N SER A 6 17.02 2.08 11.51
CA SER A 6 16.73 0.84 10.78
C SER A 6 15.26 0.65 10.44
N VAL A 7 14.33 1.16 11.25
CA VAL A 7 12.88 1.08 11.01
C VAL A 7 12.52 1.99 9.84
N VAL A 8 12.98 3.24 9.85
CA VAL A 8 12.75 4.19 8.74
C VAL A 8 13.32 3.63 7.44
N ARG A 9 14.56 3.12 7.46
CA ARG A 9 15.16 2.49 6.26
C ARG A 9 14.34 1.30 5.76
N SER A 10 13.85 0.46 6.66
CA SER A 10 13.01 -0.70 6.29
C SER A 10 11.72 -0.26 5.59
N ILE A 11 11.04 0.77 6.10
CA ILE A 11 9.83 1.31 5.48
C ILE A 11 10.13 1.94 4.11
N VAL A 12 11.20 2.74 4.00
CA VAL A 12 11.63 3.31 2.71
C VAL A 12 11.92 2.20 1.69
N ASN A 13 12.63 1.14 2.08
CA ASN A 13 12.90 0.02 1.20
C ASN A 13 11.62 -0.69 0.74
N LYS A 14 10.61 -0.83 1.61
CA LYS A 14 9.29 -1.37 1.21
C LYS A 14 8.61 -0.48 0.16
N PHE A 15 8.67 0.84 0.30
CA PHE A 15 8.14 1.76 -0.72
C PHE A 15 8.86 1.60 -2.07
N LEU A 16 10.20 1.53 -2.05
CA LEU A 16 10.99 1.33 -3.26
C LEU A 16 10.66 0.00 -3.94
N GLN A 17 10.56 -1.10 -3.18
CA GLN A 17 10.18 -2.42 -3.70
C GLN A 17 8.77 -2.43 -4.31
N ARG A 18 7.80 -1.80 -3.64
CA ARG A 18 6.43 -1.68 -4.17
C ARG A 18 6.40 -0.87 -5.47
N SER A 19 7.15 0.24 -5.53
CA SER A 19 7.28 1.05 -6.74
C SER A 19 7.88 0.25 -7.91
N SER A 20 8.99 -0.49 -7.67
CA SER A 20 9.60 -1.31 -8.71
C SER A 20 8.68 -2.43 -9.19
N PHE A 21 7.94 -3.08 -8.28
CA PHE A 21 6.98 -4.11 -8.64
C PHE A 21 5.80 -3.56 -9.44
N GLY A 22 5.25 -2.41 -9.03
CA GLY A 22 4.20 -1.72 -9.79
C GLY A 22 4.66 -1.39 -11.20
N LYS A 23 5.87 -0.85 -11.35
CA LYS A 23 6.47 -0.56 -12.65
C LYS A 23 6.65 -1.80 -13.52
N GLN A 24 7.09 -2.91 -12.94
CA GLN A 24 7.21 -4.19 -13.65
C GLN A 24 5.84 -4.73 -14.08
N LYS A 25 4.81 -4.62 -13.23
CA LYS A 25 3.48 -5.17 -13.47
C LYS A 25 2.68 -4.37 -14.50
N TYR A 26 2.73 -3.03 -14.42
CA TYR A 26 1.90 -2.14 -15.22
C TYR A 26 2.68 -1.41 -16.32
N GLY A 27 4.00 -1.60 -16.42
CA GLY A 27 4.86 -0.92 -17.39
C GLY A 27 5.04 0.59 -17.12
N THR A 28 4.45 1.10 -16.04
CA THR A 28 4.42 2.51 -15.68
C THR A 28 4.43 2.70 -14.17
N ASP A 29 4.78 3.89 -13.70
CA ASP A 29 4.79 4.29 -12.29
C ASP A 29 3.75 5.40 -12.05
N LEU A 30 3.86 6.13 -10.94
CA LEU A 30 2.92 7.21 -10.61
C LEU A 30 3.12 8.46 -11.51
N ASP A 31 4.19 8.54 -12.30
CA ASP A 31 4.38 9.62 -13.29
C ASP A 31 3.59 9.38 -14.59
N ARG A 32 2.75 8.33 -14.62
CA ARG A 32 1.82 8.04 -15.71
C ARG A 32 0.85 9.19 -15.96
N LYS A 33 0.51 9.43 -17.22
CA LYS A 33 -0.35 10.55 -17.67
C LYS A 33 -1.67 10.11 -18.29
N ASP A 34 -1.95 8.82 -18.25
CA ASP A 34 -3.11 8.18 -18.88
C ASP A 34 -4.33 8.06 -17.97
N LEU A 35 -4.18 8.33 -16.66
CA LEU A 35 -5.28 8.35 -15.69
C LEU A 35 -5.79 9.77 -15.43
N SER A 36 -7.10 9.92 -15.33
CA SER A 36 -7.72 11.16 -14.85
C SER A 36 -7.66 11.26 -13.33
N THR A 37 -7.86 12.46 -12.78
CA THR A 37 -8.01 12.66 -11.33
C THR A 37 -9.13 11.78 -10.73
N PHE A 38 -10.22 11.55 -11.48
CA PHE A 38 -11.32 10.70 -11.03
C PHE A 38 -10.90 9.23 -10.93
N ASP A 39 -10.13 8.72 -11.90
CA ASP A 39 -9.60 7.35 -11.85
C ASP A 39 -8.68 7.15 -10.64
N TRP A 40 -7.83 8.13 -10.34
CA TRP A 40 -6.99 8.11 -9.14
C TRP A 40 -7.81 8.05 -7.84
N ILE A 41 -8.91 8.82 -7.77
CA ILE A 41 -9.81 8.80 -6.61
C ILE A 41 -10.45 7.41 -6.47
N ASN A 42 -10.95 6.83 -7.56
CA ASN A 42 -11.56 5.50 -7.52
C ASN A 42 -10.56 4.44 -7.07
N HIS A 43 -9.34 4.42 -7.63
CA HIS A 43 -8.30 3.49 -7.21
C HIS A 43 -7.94 3.66 -5.73
N ALA A 44 -7.87 4.89 -5.23
CA ALA A 44 -7.64 5.13 -3.81
C ALA A 44 -8.80 4.62 -2.94
N GLN A 45 -10.05 4.77 -3.38
CA GLN A 45 -11.22 4.23 -2.67
C GLN A 45 -11.20 2.70 -2.61
N GLU A 46 -10.85 2.04 -3.72
CA GLU A 46 -10.72 0.58 -3.79
C GLU A 46 -9.64 0.07 -2.82
N GLU A 47 -8.45 0.65 -2.83
CA GLU A 47 -7.35 0.27 -1.92
C GLU A 47 -7.70 0.51 -0.44
N LEU A 48 -8.45 1.57 -0.13
CA LEU A 48 -8.94 1.82 1.22
C LEU A 48 -10.02 0.81 1.65
N MET A 49 -10.87 0.37 0.73
CA MET A 49 -11.84 -0.69 1.00
C MET A 49 -11.13 -2.01 1.34
N ASP A 50 -10.08 -2.37 0.60
CA ASP A 50 -9.25 -3.53 0.93
C ASP A 50 -8.61 -3.40 2.32
N ALA A 51 -8.10 -2.21 2.67
CA ALA A 51 -7.57 -1.96 4.01
C ALA A 51 -8.63 -2.17 5.11
N ILE A 52 -9.86 -1.72 4.89
CA ILE A 52 -10.99 -1.94 5.82
C ILE A 52 -11.27 -3.44 5.99
N LEU A 53 -11.26 -4.22 4.89
CA LEU A 53 -11.45 -5.68 4.96
C LEU A 53 -10.36 -6.36 5.80
N TYR A 54 -9.09 -5.95 5.65
CA TYR A 54 -8.00 -6.45 6.50
C TYR A 54 -8.22 -6.13 7.98
N LEU A 55 -8.64 -4.90 8.31
CA LEU A 55 -8.93 -4.50 9.68
C LEU A 55 -10.07 -5.32 10.28
N GLU A 56 -11.14 -5.55 9.52
CA GLU A 56 -12.27 -6.37 9.97
C GLU A 56 -11.84 -7.82 10.24
N LYS A 57 -11.02 -8.41 9.36
CA LYS A 57 -10.46 -9.75 9.60
C LYS A 57 -9.59 -9.79 10.87
N LEU A 58 -8.72 -8.80 11.08
CA LEU A 58 -7.87 -8.73 12.27
C LEU A 58 -8.66 -8.58 13.57
N LYS A 59 -9.77 -7.83 13.55
CA LYS A 59 -10.69 -7.74 14.69
C LYS A 59 -11.26 -9.11 15.05
N GLN A 60 -11.74 -9.86 14.06
CA GLN A 60 -12.28 -11.22 14.27
C GLN A 60 -11.21 -12.16 14.86
N GLU A 61 -10.00 -12.15 14.31
CA GLU A 61 -8.88 -12.97 14.80
C GLU A 61 -8.45 -12.61 16.23
N THR A 62 -8.52 -11.33 16.61
CA THR A 62 -8.15 -10.88 17.96
C THR A 62 -9.25 -11.21 18.97
N GLN A 63 -10.53 -11.11 18.59
CA GLN A 63 -11.66 -11.46 19.45
C GLN A 63 -11.73 -12.97 19.70
N ASN A 64 -11.47 -13.79 18.68
CA ASN A 64 -11.49 -15.25 18.79
C ASN A 64 -10.35 -15.84 19.65
N LYS A 65 -9.30 -15.07 19.95
CA LYS A 65 -8.18 -15.48 20.83
C LYS A 65 -8.43 -15.24 22.32
N SER A 66 -9.59 -14.68 22.69
CA SER A 66 -9.96 -14.38 24.09
C SER A 66 -10.77 -15.50 24.76
N THR A 67 -10.78 -16.71 24.22
CA THR A 67 -11.37 -17.92 24.83
C THR A 67 -10.29 -19.00 24.94
#